data_AF-A0AAU4UDB9-F1
#
_entry.id   AF-A0AAU4UDB9-F1
#
_cell.length_a   1.000
_cell.length_b   1.000
_cell.length_c   1.000
_cell.angle_alpha   90.00
_cell.angle_beta   90.00
_cell.angle_gamma   90.00
#
_symmetry.space_group_name_H-M   'P 1'
#
loop_
_entity.id
_entity.type
_entity.pdbx_description
1 polymer ?
#
loop_
_entity_poly.entity_id
_entity_poly.type
_entity_poly.pdbx_seq_one_letter_code
_entity_poly.pdbx_strand_id
1 'polypeptide(L)'
;MAGRIRRSYRRVNEDRAIFAALVAAIGTAIVASTLPDFLGMIPGGKRTEICILIAGFLILAASWISLHGRSGVGVAVFLQPEPTSGWSDARLLEYAAEAKAKHVSFFYVNADELHPGSGVDRRRLTQKVIEARLKEENPRKSSEISFYLTSGLENSFQLGREVFNSAQGASLRVHDFQEISVHQVSNSGAVGALPPLQLVGTPTGPRTSEVNYQLPSAVQMQTVNLNPGNINRHALIVCISQNSASRAMDAQAAAAAGTHARYQVNAGDICSTALVIECPDFPNDHRAYNELLKRTLQGWASHLSSMNAAHGSVPEGRLFISAPTSLAFALGSLLPLGLRTEIISYV
;
A
#
# COMPACT_ATOMS: atom_id res chain seq x y z
N MET A 1 10.18 30.16 -1.25
CA MET A 1 10.74 29.60 0.00
C MET A 1 11.14 28.12 -0.10
N ALA A 2 10.47 27.29 -0.92
CA ALA A 2 10.78 25.86 -1.11
C ALA A 2 12.23 25.53 -1.55
N GLY A 3 12.88 26.40 -2.35
CA GLY A 3 14.26 26.18 -2.82
C GLY A 3 15.36 26.35 -1.76
N ARG A 4 15.11 27.14 -0.70
CA ARG A 4 16.07 27.36 0.39
C ARG A 4 16.03 26.21 1.40
N ILE A 5 14.83 25.66 1.62
CA ILE A 5 14.56 24.50 2.48
C ILE A 5 15.11 23.21 1.81
N ARG A 6 14.90 23.01 0.51
CA ARG A 6 15.49 21.87 -0.23
C ARG A 6 17.02 21.80 -0.15
N ARG A 7 17.71 22.95 -0.16
CA ARG A 7 19.18 23.00 -0.06
C ARG A 7 19.69 22.79 1.37
N SER A 8 18.98 23.27 2.40
CA SER A 8 19.38 23.01 3.79
C SER A 8 19.13 21.55 4.20
N TYR A 9 18.02 20.95 3.77
CA TYR A 9 17.68 19.55 4.09
C TYR A 9 18.56 18.52 3.36
N ARG A 10 19.06 18.84 2.16
CA ARG A 10 20.03 17.98 1.45
C ARG A 10 21.39 17.98 2.14
N ARG A 11 21.89 19.16 2.55
CA ARG A 11 23.14 19.28 3.34
C ARG A 11 23.06 18.56 4.67
N VAL A 12 22.00 18.78 5.46
CA VAL A 12 21.83 18.14 6.78
C VAL A 12 21.78 16.61 6.70
N ASN A 13 21.31 16.02 5.58
CA ASN A 13 21.24 14.57 5.42
C ASN A 13 22.50 13.95 4.81
N GLU A 14 23.18 14.64 3.89
CA GLU A 14 24.55 14.27 3.48
C GLU A 14 25.46 14.33 4.71
N ASP A 15 25.35 15.37 5.54
CA ASP A 15 26.09 15.52 6.80
C ASP A 15 25.77 14.40 7.79
N ARG A 16 24.52 13.92 7.89
CA ARG A 16 24.15 12.79 8.77
C ARG A 16 24.63 11.44 8.27
N ALA A 17 24.59 11.18 6.96
CA ALA A 17 25.11 9.94 6.38
C ALA A 17 26.64 9.90 6.43
N ILE A 18 27.29 11.04 6.16
CA ILE A 18 28.73 11.22 6.33
C ILE A 18 29.10 11.11 7.81
N PHE A 19 28.33 11.69 8.72
CA PHE A 19 28.54 11.56 10.17
C PHE A 19 28.32 10.14 10.66
N ALA A 20 27.29 9.42 10.21
CA ALA A 20 27.08 8.01 10.55
C ALA A 20 28.18 7.12 9.97
N ALA A 21 28.64 7.37 8.74
CA ALA A 21 29.76 6.66 8.15
C ALA A 21 31.09 6.99 8.85
N LEU A 22 31.29 8.24 9.29
CA LEU A 22 32.44 8.68 10.05
C LEU A 22 32.42 8.08 11.46
N VAL A 23 31.27 8.05 12.13
CA VAL A 23 31.08 7.41 13.44
C VAL A 23 31.24 5.90 13.34
N ALA A 24 30.76 5.26 12.27
CA ALA A 24 31.00 3.85 11.99
C ALA A 24 32.48 3.58 11.72
N ALA A 25 33.15 4.40 10.90
CA ALA A 25 34.57 4.28 10.59
C ALA A 25 35.46 4.50 11.82
N ILE A 26 35.15 5.51 12.64
CA ILE A 26 35.80 5.79 13.92
C ILE A 26 35.53 4.64 14.91
N GLY A 27 34.29 4.14 14.99
CA GLY A 27 33.93 2.99 15.82
C GLY A 27 34.67 1.72 15.41
N THR A 28 34.77 1.44 14.11
CA THR A 28 35.56 0.30 13.59
C THR A 28 37.05 0.51 13.76
N ALA A 29 37.57 1.73 13.61
CA ALA A 29 38.99 2.03 13.82
C ALA A 29 39.36 1.87 15.31
N ILE A 30 38.52 2.35 16.22
CA ILE A 30 38.70 2.20 17.68
C ILE A 30 38.69 0.73 18.09
N VAL A 31 37.76 -0.06 17.52
CA VAL A 31 37.61 -1.50 17.81
C VAL A 31 38.70 -2.35 17.16
N ALA A 32 39.12 -2.03 15.93
CA ALA A 32 40.09 -2.83 15.17
C ALA A 32 41.55 -2.48 15.47
N SER A 33 41.88 -1.29 15.97
CA SER A 33 43.28 -0.85 16.12
C SER A 33 43.73 -0.46 17.53
N THR A 34 42.83 -0.27 18.50
CA THR A 34 43.21 0.35 19.79
C THR A 34 42.59 -0.24 21.05
N LEU A 35 41.63 -1.18 20.96
CA LEU A 35 40.85 -1.58 22.13
C LEU A 35 41.65 -2.23 23.28
N PRO A 36 42.65 -3.10 23.04
CA PRO A 36 43.43 -3.69 24.15
C PRO A 36 44.36 -2.68 24.84
N ASP A 37 45.02 -1.82 24.06
CA ASP A 37 46.07 -0.92 24.57
C ASP A 37 45.52 0.37 25.18
N PHE A 38 44.35 0.87 24.74
CA PHE A 38 43.69 2.03 25.36
C PHE A 38 42.99 1.70 26.68
N LEU A 39 42.46 0.48 26.85
CA LEU A 39 41.81 0.08 28.10
C LEU A 39 42.81 0.04 29.27
N GLY A 40 44.08 -0.30 29.00
CA GLY A 40 45.16 -0.26 29.99
C GLY A 40 45.66 1.15 30.35
N MET A 41 45.37 2.18 29.55
CA MET A 41 45.83 3.56 29.77
C MET A 41 44.79 4.48 30.44
N ILE A 42 43.53 4.05 30.54
CA ILE A 42 42.48 4.84 31.18
C ILE A 42 42.50 4.53 32.69
N PRO A 43 42.71 5.53 33.58
CA PRO A 43 42.69 5.29 35.02
C PRO A 43 41.25 5.00 35.46
N GLY A 44 40.94 3.72 35.61
CA GLY A 44 39.63 3.27 36.05
C GLY A 44 39.60 1.76 36.25
N GLY A 45 38.85 1.28 37.24
CA GLY A 45 38.67 -0.15 37.45
C GLY A 45 37.84 -0.80 36.34
N LYS A 46 37.78 -2.14 36.33
CA LYS A 46 37.04 -2.98 35.35
C LYS A 46 35.64 -2.50 34.96
N ARG A 47 34.94 -1.75 35.83
CA ARG A 47 33.63 -1.14 35.55
C ARG A 47 33.67 -0.08 34.45
N THR A 48 34.72 0.75 34.40
CA THR A 48 34.88 1.81 33.38
C THR A 48 35.16 1.24 32.00
N GLU A 49 36.03 0.22 31.93
CA GLU A 49 36.30 -0.56 30.71
C GLU A 49 35.01 -1.19 30.13
N ILE A 50 34.20 -1.79 31.00
CA ILE A 50 32.90 -2.38 30.61
C ILE A 50 31.95 -1.30 30.08
N CYS A 51 31.87 -0.12 30.68
CA CYS A 51 31.02 0.97 30.19
C CYS A 51 31.43 1.46 28.80
N ILE A 52 32.73 1.58 28.53
CA ILE A 52 33.26 1.99 27.23
C ILE A 52 32.95 0.93 26.16
N LEU A 53 33.12 -0.35 26.49
CA LEU A 53 32.75 -1.47 25.62
C LEU A 53 31.25 -1.46 25.26
N ILE A 54 30.38 -1.25 26.25
CA ILE A 54 28.93 -1.15 26.02
C ILE A 54 28.60 0.04 25.13
N ALA A 55 29.20 1.21 25.38
CA ALA A 55 28.98 2.40 24.56
C ALA A 55 29.44 2.18 23.11
N GLY A 56 30.62 1.57 22.90
CA GLY A 56 31.13 1.23 21.57
C GLY A 56 30.22 0.23 20.84
N PHE A 57 29.73 -0.80 21.54
CA PHE A 57 28.78 -1.76 20.98
C PHE A 57 27.45 -1.10 20.60
N LEU A 58 26.92 -0.21 21.44
CA LEU A 58 25.69 0.54 21.16
C LEU A 58 25.85 1.46 19.94
N ILE A 59 27.01 2.11 19.79
CA ILE A 59 27.29 2.96 18.62
C ILE A 59 27.38 2.12 17.36
N LEU A 60 28.06 0.96 17.40
CA LEU A 60 28.11 0.03 16.27
C LEU A 60 26.74 -0.52 15.92
N ALA A 61 25.95 -0.94 16.92
CA ALA A 61 24.59 -1.43 16.72
C ALA A 61 23.69 -0.33 16.11
N ALA A 62 23.73 0.90 16.64
CA ALA A 62 22.96 2.03 16.11
C ALA A 62 23.39 2.38 14.68
N SER A 63 24.69 2.35 14.40
CA SER A 63 25.23 2.61 13.05
C SER A 63 24.83 1.51 12.08
N TRP A 64 24.93 0.25 12.49
CA TRP A 64 24.52 -0.91 11.70
C TRP A 64 23.04 -0.88 11.37
N ILE A 65 22.18 -0.60 12.36
CA ILE A 65 20.73 -0.43 12.18
C ILE A 65 20.44 0.77 11.27
N SER A 66 21.18 1.88 11.41
CA SER A 66 20.98 3.05 10.53
C SER A 66 21.42 2.80 9.09
N LEU A 67 22.42 1.93 8.87
CA LEU A 67 22.98 1.61 7.55
C LEU A 67 22.20 0.48 6.85
N HIS A 68 21.78 -0.55 7.59
CA HIS A 68 21.14 -1.76 7.05
C HIS A 68 19.65 -1.88 7.39
N GLY A 69 19.11 -1.03 8.27
CA GLY A 69 17.68 -1.01 8.60
C GLY A 69 16.82 -0.29 7.58
N ARG A 70 17.40 0.20 6.48
CA ARG A 70 16.70 0.79 5.35
C ARG A 70 16.78 -0.14 4.15
N SER A 71 15.63 -0.47 3.57
CA SER A 71 15.55 -1.28 2.36
C SER A 71 14.61 -0.66 1.34
N GLY A 72 14.88 -0.94 0.06
CA GLY A 72 13.96 -0.62 -1.03
C GLY A 72 13.63 0.86 -1.24
N VAL A 73 12.54 1.05 -1.99
CA VAL A 73 11.97 2.35 -2.37
C VAL A 73 10.66 2.56 -1.62
N GLY A 74 10.55 3.66 -0.87
CA GLY A 74 9.29 4.10 -0.27
C GLY A 74 8.56 5.13 -1.14
N VAL A 75 7.27 4.96 -1.33
CA VAL A 75 6.40 5.90 -2.05
C VAL A 75 5.23 6.27 -1.16
N ALA A 76 5.24 7.49 -0.62
CA ALA A 76 4.10 8.04 0.09
C ALA A 76 3.20 8.79 -0.89
N VAL A 77 1.95 8.35 -1.02
CA VAL A 77 0.97 8.90 -1.94
C VAL A 77 -0.14 9.58 -1.16
N PHE A 78 -0.27 10.89 -1.37
CA PHE A 78 -1.39 11.68 -0.91
C PHE A 78 -2.26 12.07 -2.10
N LEU A 79 -3.42 11.43 -2.18
CA LEU A 79 -4.51 11.79 -3.08
C LEU A 79 -5.67 12.13 -2.18
N GLN A 80 -5.94 13.43 -2.03
CA GLN A 80 -6.90 14.00 -1.08
C GLN A 80 -8.05 13.01 -0.79
N PRO A 81 -8.04 12.35 0.40
CA PRO A 81 -9.21 11.62 0.85
C PRO A 81 -10.35 12.64 0.94
N GLU A 82 -11.59 12.22 0.69
CA GLU A 82 -12.82 13.02 0.57
C GLU A 82 -12.81 14.41 1.28
N PRO A 83 -13.51 15.43 0.78
CA PRO A 83 -13.48 16.79 1.34
C PRO A 83 -13.80 16.91 2.85
N THR A 84 -14.34 15.87 3.47
CA THR A 84 -14.59 15.71 4.91
C THR A 84 -13.41 15.14 5.70
N SER A 85 -12.30 14.84 5.04
CA SER A 85 -11.21 14.07 5.63
C SER A 85 -10.41 14.95 6.59
N GLY A 86 -10.41 14.58 7.88
CA GLY A 86 -9.71 15.29 8.94
C GLY A 86 -8.18 15.14 8.91
N TRP A 87 -7.58 15.04 7.72
CA TRP A 87 -6.14 14.98 7.55
C TRP A 87 -5.55 16.38 7.57
N SER A 88 -4.51 16.57 8.38
CA SER A 88 -3.71 17.79 8.36
C SER A 88 -2.40 17.57 7.63
N ASP A 89 -1.89 18.60 6.94
CA ASP A 89 -0.59 18.56 6.26
C ASP A 89 0.55 18.14 7.20
N ALA A 90 0.48 18.57 8.46
CA ALA A 90 1.45 18.18 9.48
C ALA A 90 1.48 16.67 9.74
N ARG A 91 0.32 16.01 9.79
CA ARG A 91 0.22 14.55 9.96
C ARG A 91 0.74 13.81 8.73
N LEU A 92 0.41 14.29 7.54
CA LEU A 92 0.91 13.69 6.29
C LEU A 92 2.43 13.75 6.20
N LEU A 93 3.02 14.88 6.62
CA LEU A 93 4.47 15.04 6.68
C LEU A 93 5.12 14.17 7.76
N GLU A 94 4.47 13.97 8.90
CA GLU A 94 4.94 13.07 9.95
C GLU A 94 5.00 11.62 9.45
N TYR A 95 3.93 11.14 8.80
CA TYR A 95 3.90 9.81 8.19
C TYR A 95 4.92 9.66 7.06
N ALA A 96 5.06 10.69 6.21
CA ALA A 96 6.09 10.68 5.17
C ALA A 96 7.50 10.62 5.76
N ALA A 97 7.75 11.30 6.89
CA ALA A 97 9.02 11.25 7.58
C ALA A 97 9.30 9.87 8.21
N GLU A 98 8.28 9.24 8.79
CA GLU A 98 8.39 7.89 9.35
C GLU A 98 8.65 6.85 8.24
N ALA A 99 7.90 6.92 7.14
CA ALA A 99 8.11 6.07 5.97
C ALA A 99 9.51 6.27 5.38
N LYS A 100 9.96 7.51 5.24
CA LYS A 100 11.32 7.84 4.77
C LYS A 100 12.40 7.22 5.64
N ALA A 101 12.20 7.08 6.95
CA ALA A 101 13.19 6.50 7.84
C ALA A 101 13.46 5.01 7.54
N LYS A 102 12.51 4.32 6.90
CA LYS A 102 12.53 2.87 6.59
C LYS A 102 13.10 2.52 5.22
N HIS A 103 13.32 3.50 4.33
CA HIS A 103 13.71 3.25 2.94
C HIS A 103 15.00 3.96 2.52
N VAL A 104 15.72 3.36 1.57
CA VAL A 104 16.96 3.92 1.01
C VAL A 104 16.62 5.09 0.09
N SER A 105 15.66 4.88 -0.80
CA SER A 105 15.07 5.91 -1.65
C SER A 105 13.64 6.17 -1.20
N PHE A 106 13.23 7.44 -1.15
CA PHE A 106 11.88 7.81 -0.73
C PHE A 106 11.33 8.96 -1.55
N PHE A 107 10.08 8.79 -2.00
CA PHE A 107 9.34 9.79 -2.74
C PHE A 107 8.03 10.12 -2.04
N TYR A 108 7.74 11.41 -1.97
CA TYR A 108 6.47 11.93 -1.52
C TYR A 108 5.74 12.53 -2.72
N VAL A 109 4.51 12.08 -2.95
CA VAL A 109 3.67 12.51 -4.07
C VAL A 109 2.38 13.09 -3.49
N ASN A 110 2.24 14.41 -3.58
CA ASN A 110 1.04 15.15 -3.21
C ASN A 110 0.44 15.77 -4.47
N ALA A 111 -0.72 15.30 -4.89
CA ALA A 111 -1.36 15.79 -6.12
C ALA A 111 -1.72 17.29 -6.05
N ASP A 112 -2.05 17.79 -4.86
CA ASP A 112 -2.49 19.18 -4.67
C ASP A 112 -1.30 20.15 -4.76
N GLU A 113 -0.11 19.73 -4.31
CA GLU A 113 1.14 20.47 -4.51
C GLU A 113 1.62 20.45 -5.96
N LEU A 114 1.34 19.36 -6.68
CA LEU A 114 1.78 19.18 -8.08
C LEU A 114 0.96 20.04 -9.05
N HIS A 115 -0.34 20.22 -8.80
CA HIS A 115 -1.17 21.12 -9.61
C HIS A 115 -2.38 21.66 -8.81
N PRO A 116 -2.39 22.94 -8.39
CA PRO A 116 -3.46 23.49 -7.57
C PRO A 116 -4.74 23.86 -8.35
N GLY A 117 -4.74 23.74 -9.68
CA GLY A 117 -5.89 24.10 -10.53
C GLY A 117 -6.94 22.99 -10.68
N SER A 118 -8.21 23.39 -10.84
CA SER A 118 -9.30 22.50 -11.26
C SER A 118 -9.16 22.08 -12.73
N GLY A 119 -9.58 20.86 -13.08
CA GLY A 119 -9.57 20.35 -14.46
C GLY A 119 -8.41 19.42 -14.83
N VAL A 120 -7.49 19.13 -13.91
CA VAL A 120 -6.45 18.09 -14.10
C VAL A 120 -6.88 16.79 -13.41
N ASP A 121 -6.74 15.67 -14.12
CA ASP A 121 -6.87 14.34 -13.53
C ASP A 121 -5.70 14.10 -12.54
N ARG A 122 -5.96 14.41 -11.26
CA ARG A 122 -5.00 14.31 -10.16
C ARG A 122 -4.42 12.91 -10.04
N ARG A 123 -5.22 11.89 -10.30
CA ARG A 123 -4.81 10.48 -10.21
C ARG A 123 -3.80 10.15 -11.30
N ARG A 124 -4.10 10.52 -12.55
CA ARG A 124 -3.18 10.33 -13.68
C ARG A 124 -1.89 11.12 -13.53
N LEU A 125 -1.94 12.29 -12.91
CA LEU A 125 -0.74 13.07 -12.57
C LEU A 125 0.13 12.33 -11.54
N THR A 126 -0.47 11.87 -10.44
CA THR A 126 0.20 11.06 -9.42
C THR A 126 0.83 9.81 -10.01
N GLN A 127 0.10 9.07 -10.86
CA GLN A 127 0.65 7.93 -11.60
C GLN A 127 1.92 8.33 -12.34
N LYS A 128 1.85 9.32 -13.25
CA LYS A 128 3.00 9.76 -14.06
C LYS A 128 4.21 10.18 -13.23
N VAL A 129 3.99 10.84 -12.09
CA VAL A 129 5.08 11.21 -11.18
C VAL A 129 5.72 9.99 -10.55
N ILE A 130 4.92 9.01 -10.11
CA ILE A 130 5.43 7.72 -9.62
C ILE A 130 6.25 7.03 -10.72
N GLU A 131 5.76 7.00 -11.97
CA GLU A 131 6.50 6.39 -13.10
C GLU A 131 7.83 7.09 -13.37
N ALA A 132 7.83 8.42 -13.41
CA ALA A 132 9.03 9.20 -13.68
C ALA A 132 10.09 8.96 -12.59
N ARG A 133 9.68 8.92 -11.32
CA ARG A 133 10.58 8.67 -10.19
C ARG A 133 11.12 7.25 -10.17
N LEU A 134 10.28 6.26 -10.43
CA LEU A 134 10.73 4.87 -10.47
C LEU A 134 11.65 4.58 -11.68
N LYS A 135 11.55 5.34 -12.76
CA LYS A 135 12.51 5.27 -13.89
C LYS A 135 13.89 5.82 -13.54
N GLU A 136 13.97 6.79 -12.64
CA GLU A 136 15.23 7.36 -12.14
C GLU A 136 15.94 6.39 -11.17
N GLU A 137 15.20 5.47 -10.54
CA GLU A 137 15.76 4.49 -9.60
C GLU A 137 16.54 3.36 -10.31
N ASN A 138 17.65 2.95 -9.70
CA ASN A 138 18.50 1.90 -10.25
C ASN A 138 18.02 0.53 -9.74
N PRO A 139 17.46 -0.34 -10.59
CA PRO A 139 16.84 -1.61 -10.17
C PRO A 139 17.83 -2.58 -9.53
N ARG A 140 19.14 -2.43 -9.77
CA ARG A 140 20.17 -3.28 -9.14
C ARG A 140 20.36 -3.00 -7.64
N LYS A 141 19.78 -1.92 -7.10
CA LYS A 141 19.94 -1.51 -5.70
C LYS A 141 18.68 -1.69 -4.85
N SER A 142 17.54 -2.02 -5.45
CA SER A 142 16.26 -2.06 -4.72
C SER A 142 15.33 -3.13 -5.28
N SER A 143 15.19 -4.23 -4.55
CA SER A 143 14.27 -5.34 -4.85
C SER A 143 12.86 -5.14 -4.26
N GLU A 144 12.71 -4.15 -3.38
CA GLU A 144 11.50 -3.91 -2.60
C GLU A 144 10.94 -2.51 -2.88
N ILE A 145 9.62 -2.40 -3.01
CA ILE A 145 8.90 -1.12 -3.07
C ILE A 145 7.77 -1.12 -2.04
N SER A 146 7.60 -0.02 -1.33
CA SER A 146 6.56 0.14 -0.30
C SER A 146 5.71 1.37 -0.58
N PHE A 147 4.41 1.17 -0.82
CA PHE A 147 3.43 2.22 -1.02
C PHE A 147 2.75 2.56 0.30
N TYR A 148 2.73 3.84 0.67
CA TYR A 148 2.02 4.36 1.83
C TYR A 148 0.87 5.22 1.32
N LEU A 149 -0.35 4.68 1.40
CA LEU A 149 -1.52 5.26 0.75
C LEU A 149 -2.36 6.07 1.73
N THR A 150 -2.55 7.34 1.38
CA THR A 150 -3.53 8.25 1.99
C THR A 150 -4.48 8.72 0.90
N SER A 151 -5.54 7.92 0.67
CA SER A 151 -6.50 8.11 -0.42
C SER A 151 -7.84 7.42 -0.12
N GLY A 152 -8.92 7.90 -0.73
CA GLY A 152 -10.21 7.19 -0.72
C GLY A 152 -10.15 5.83 -1.45
N LEU A 153 -11.14 4.96 -1.22
CA LEU A 153 -11.14 3.59 -1.78
C LEU A 153 -11.13 3.57 -3.31
N GLU A 154 -11.96 4.41 -3.93
CA GLU A 154 -12.01 4.56 -5.39
C GLU A 154 -10.65 5.00 -5.95
N ASN A 155 -10.07 6.06 -5.41
CA ASN A 155 -8.77 6.57 -5.84
C ASN A 155 -7.66 5.52 -5.66
N SER A 156 -7.69 4.77 -4.56
CA SER A 156 -6.72 3.69 -4.28
C SER A 156 -6.83 2.58 -5.32
N PHE A 157 -8.05 2.13 -5.61
CA PHE A 157 -8.31 1.09 -6.62
C PHE A 157 -7.88 1.52 -8.01
N GLN A 158 -8.31 2.71 -8.44
CA GLN A 158 -7.97 3.22 -9.77
C GLN A 158 -6.46 3.47 -9.90
N LEU A 159 -5.79 3.96 -8.86
CA LEU A 159 -4.34 4.12 -8.85
C LEU A 159 -3.63 2.77 -9.00
N GLY A 160 -4.04 1.74 -8.24
CA GLY A 160 -3.48 0.39 -8.38
C GLY A 160 -3.63 -0.14 -9.80
N ARG A 161 -4.82 0.06 -10.39
CA ARG A 161 -5.09 -0.31 -11.77
C ARG A 161 -4.22 0.45 -12.77
N GLU A 162 -4.09 1.76 -12.64
CA GLU A 162 -3.30 2.58 -13.56
C GLU A 162 -1.80 2.28 -13.46
N VAL A 163 -1.29 2.02 -12.25
CA VAL A 163 0.12 1.69 -12.00
C VAL A 163 0.47 0.30 -12.56
N PHE A 164 -0.38 -0.71 -12.35
CA PHE A 164 0.01 -2.10 -12.66
C PHE A 164 -0.67 -2.72 -13.87
N ASN A 165 -1.80 -2.15 -14.29
CA ASN A 165 -2.71 -2.77 -15.25
C ASN A 165 -3.25 -1.72 -16.23
N SER A 166 -2.44 -0.74 -16.61
CA SER A 166 -2.83 0.25 -17.62
C SER A 166 -2.70 -0.34 -19.03
N ALA A 167 -3.80 -0.30 -19.79
CA ALA A 167 -3.85 -0.68 -21.21
C ALA A 167 -2.94 0.17 -22.11
N GLN A 168 -2.45 1.32 -21.61
CA GLN A 168 -1.53 2.21 -22.33
C GLN A 168 -0.06 1.77 -22.21
N GLY A 169 0.18 0.53 -21.78
CA GLY A 169 1.53 -0.01 -21.62
C GLY A 169 2.24 0.75 -20.52
N ALA A 170 1.78 0.57 -19.27
CA ALA A 170 2.45 1.14 -18.11
C ALA A 170 3.94 0.76 -18.17
N SER A 171 4.76 1.73 -18.57
CA SER A 171 6.22 1.66 -18.72
C SER A 171 6.88 1.67 -17.33
N LEU A 172 6.21 1.07 -16.35
CA LEU A 172 6.58 1.04 -14.97
C LEU A 172 7.45 -0.18 -14.77
N ARG A 173 8.71 0.06 -14.36
CA ARG A 173 9.63 -0.95 -13.82
C ARG A 173 9.11 -1.59 -12.53
N VAL A 174 7.82 -1.45 -12.18
CA VAL A 174 7.30 -2.02 -10.94
C VAL A 174 7.34 -3.55 -11.00
N HIS A 175 7.31 -4.13 -12.21
CA HIS A 175 7.58 -5.55 -12.45
C HIS A 175 9.02 -5.98 -12.15
N ASP A 176 9.98 -5.04 -12.06
CA ASP A 176 11.39 -5.31 -11.70
C ASP A 176 11.55 -5.49 -10.18
N PHE A 177 10.56 -5.08 -9.36
CA PHE A 177 10.59 -5.27 -7.91
C PHE A 177 10.05 -6.65 -7.55
N GLN A 178 10.76 -7.36 -6.68
CA GLN A 178 10.38 -8.69 -6.23
C GLN A 178 9.25 -8.63 -5.19
N GLU A 179 9.28 -7.61 -4.32
CA GLU A 179 8.29 -7.42 -3.26
C GLU A 179 7.69 -6.01 -3.34
N ILE A 180 6.37 -5.95 -3.30
CA ILE A 180 5.57 -4.73 -3.32
C ILE A 180 4.70 -4.75 -2.05
N SER A 181 5.05 -3.91 -1.09
CA SER A 181 4.30 -3.76 0.17
C SER A 181 3.35 -2.57 0.07
N VAL A 182 2.09 -2.77 0.44
CA VAL A 182 1.05 -1.73 0.40
C VAL A 182 0.56 -1.47 1.81
N HIS A 183 0.95 -0.33 2.35
CA HIS A 183 0.59 0.15 3.67
C HIS A 183 -0.63 1.06 3.59
N GLN A 184 -1.59 0.83 4.49
CA GLN A 184 -2.62 1.80 4.80
C GLN A 184 -2.11 2.76 5.86
N VAL A 185 -2.27 4.05 5.62
CA VAL A 185 -2.01 5.08 6.62
C VAL A 185 -3.33 5.45 7.29
N SER A 186 -3.42 5.28 8.61
CA SER A 186 -4.62 5.62 9.38
C SER A 186 -4.55 7.06 9.90
N ASN A 187 -5.69 7.76 9.99
CA ASN A 187 -5.76 9.08 10.63
C ASN A 187 -5.67 9.01 12.17
N SER A 188 -5.71 7.80 12.75
CA SER A 188 -5.68 7.55 14.20
C SER A 188 -4.28 7.46 14.83
N GLY A 189 -3.20 7.73 14.07
CA GLY A 189 -1.83 7.53 14.54
C GLY A 189 -1.32 6.09 14.33
N ALA A 190 -0.23 5.72 15.01
CA ALA A 190 0.32 4.35 14.98
C ALA A 190 -0.59 3.31 15.66
N VAL A 191 -1.52 3.77 16.51
CA VAL A 191 -2.55 2.95 17.14
C VAL A 191 -3.60 2.60 16.07
N GLY A 192 -3.56 1.35 15.59
CA GLY A 192 -4.41 0.87 14.49
C GLY A 192 -3.71 0.80 13.13
N ALA A 193 -2.38 0.86 13.08
CA ALA A 193 -1.65 0.55 11.86
C ALA A 193 -1.92 -0.90 11.43
N LEU A 194 -2.57 -1.05 10.28
CA LEU A 194 -2.80 -2.36 9.67
C LEU A 194 -1.49 -2.88 9.07
N PRO A 195 -1.28 -4.21 9.08
CA PRO A 195 -0.12 -4.80 8.43
C PRO A 195 -0.13 -4.47 6.93
N PRO A 196 1.05 -4.35 6.30
CA PRO A 196 1.13 -4.18 4.86
C PRO A 196 0.56 -5.41 4.15
N LEU A 197 -0.14 -5.15 3.05
CA LEU A 197 -0.48 -6.17 2.08
C LEU A 197 0.73 -6.39 1.18
N GLN A 198 1.17 -7.64 1.03
CA GLN A 198 2.35 -7.98 0.23
C GLN A 198 1.95 -8.59 -1.11
N LEU A 199 2.45 -7.98 -2.18
CA LEU A 199 2.37 -8.47 -3.54
C LEU A 199 3.77 -8.86 -4.00
N VAL A 200 3.85 -9.86 -4.88
CA VAL A 200 5.09 -10.29 -5.50
C VAL A 200 5.11 -9.75 -6.93
N GLY A 201 6.15 -9.01 -7.31
CA GLY A 201 6.28 -8.58 -8.70
C GLY A 201 6.77 -9.72 -9.58
N THR A 202 6.20 -9.81 -10.78
CA THR A 202 6.62 -10.76 -11.82
C THR A 202 6.70 -10.05 -13.17
N PRO A 203 7.40 -10.63 -14.17
CA PRO A 203 7.50 -10.04 -15.50
C PRO A 203 6.15 -9.79 -16.19
N THR A 204 5.10 -10.50 -15.78
CA THR A 204 3.75 -10.38 -16.36
C THR A 204 2.79 -9.55 -15.50
N GLY A 205 3.21 -9.05 -14.34
CA GLY A 205 2.29 -8.39 -13.40
C GLY A 205 2.64 -8.63 -11.93
N PRO A 206 2.12 -7.81 -11.00
CA PRO A 206 2.08 -8.22 -9.60
C PRO A 206 1.21 -9.48 -9.46
N ARG A 207 1.53 -10.32 -8.48
CA ARG A 207 0.71 -11.46 -8.05
C ARG A 207 0.57 -11.45 -6.53
N THR A 208 -0.44 -12.16 -6.02
CA THR A 208 -0.55 -12.39 -4.57
C THR A 208 0.64 -13.21 -4.08
N SER A 209 1.15 -12.91 -2.88
CA SER A 209 2.17 -13.74 -2.24
C SER A 209 1.68 -15.17 -2.02
N GLU A 210 2.57 -16.15 -2.11
CA GLU A 210 2.29 -17.56 -1.78
C GLU A 210 2.20 -17.72 -0.25
N VAL A 211 1.06 -17.35 0.30
CA VAL A 211 0.72 -17.59 1.70
C VAL A 211 -0.28 -18.74 1.73
N ASN A 212 -0.05 -19.68 2.66
CA ASN A 212 -1.04 -20.69 3.03
C ASN A 212 -1.50 -20.35 4.45
N TYR A 213 -2.61 -19.63 4.53
CA TYR A 213 -3.22 -19.21 5.78
C TYR A 213 -4.66 -19.72 5.81
N GLN A 214 -5.10 -20.24 6.95
CA GLN A 214 -6.49 -20.62 7.11
C GLN A 214 -7.28 -19.38 7.54
N LEU A 215 -8.08 -18.82 6.63
CA LEU A 215 -8.95 -17.71 6.97
C LEU A 215 -9.91 -18.09 8.12
N PRO A 216 -10.23 -17.15 9.01
CA PRO A 216 -11.21 -17.38 10.07
C PRO A 216 -12.55 -17.83 9.50
N SER A 217 -13.29 -18.65 10.25
CA SER A 217 -14.66 -19.05 9.90
C SER A 217 -15.63 -17.87 9.82
N ALA A 218 -15.30 -16.75 10.46
CA ALA A 218 -16.04 -15.49 10.38
C ALA A 218 -15.94 -14.81 9.01
N VAL A 219 -15.00 -15.22 8.15
CA VAL A 219 -14.96 -14.76 6.75
C VAL A 219 -15.99 -15.56 5.96
N GLN A 220 -17.10 -14.92 5.63
CA GLN A 220 -18.12 -15.53 4.79
C GLN A 220 -17.87 -15.15 3.34
N MET A 221 -17.98 -16.14 2.45
CA MET A 221 -17.92 -15.95 1.00
C MET A 221 -19.08 -16.71 0.38
N GLN A 222 -20.00 -15.99 -0.24
CA GLN A 222 -21.24 -16.56 -0.76
C GLN A 222 -21.71 -15.87 -2.02
N THR A 223 -22.34 -16.64 -2.90
CA THR A 223 -23.00 -16.10 -4.09
C THR A 223 -24.47 -15.84 -3.78
N VAL A 224 -24.95 -14.64 -4.13
CA VAL A 224 -26.33 -14.19 -3.91
C VAL A 224 -26.96 -13.83 -5.26
N ASN A 225 -28.20 -14.25 -5.48
CA ASN A 225 -29.00 -13.79 -6.61
C ASN A 225 -29.65 -12.45 -6.25
N LEU A 226 -29.34 -11.41 -7.01
CA LEU A 226 -29.85 -10.05 -6.78
C LEU A 226 -31.09 -9.78 -7.65
N ASN A 227 -31.00 -10.17 -8.92
CA ASN A 227 -32.06 -9.94 -9.90
C ASN A 227 -32.04 -11.06 -10.95
N PRO A 228 -33.15 -11.81 -11.15
CA PRO A 228 -33.20 -12.92 -12.10
C PRO A 228 -33.27 -12.49 -13.58
N GLY A 229 -33.14 -11.20 -13.91
CA GLY A 229 -33.12 -10.73 -15.29
C GLY A 229 -31.89 -11.19 -16.09
N ASN A 230 -31.95 -11.08 -17.42
CA ASN A 230 -30.87 -11.46 -18.36
C ASN A 230 -29.67 -10.48 -18.37
N ILE A 231 -29.35 -9.85 -17.26
CA ILE A 231 -28.24 -8.90 -17.16
C ILE A 231 -26.96 -9.67 -16.85
N ASN A 232 -26.00 -9.69 -17.78
CA ASN A 232 -24.69 -10.32 -17.60
C ASN A 232 -23.69 -9.37 -16.89
N ARG A 233 -24.14 -8.82 -15.76
CA ARG A 233 -23.36 -7.95 -14.88
C ARG A 233 -23.46 -8.47 -13.46
N HIS A 234 -22.33 -8.50 -12.77
CA HIS A 234 -22.21 -9.14 -11.47
C HIS A 234 -21.50 -8.22 -10.48
N ALA A 235 -21.94 -8.25 -9.22
CA ALA A 235 -21.32 -7.50 -8.15
C ALA A 235 -20.24 -8.33 -7.45
N LEU A 236 -19.09 -7.72 -7.17
CA LEU A 236 -18.12 -8.18 -6.20
C LEU A 236 -18.26 -7.28 -4.97
N ILE A 237 -18.74 -7.82 -3.85
CA ILE A 237 -19.00 -7.07 -2.62
C ILE A 237 -17.97 -7.50 -1.58
N VAL A 238 -17.08 -6.61 -1.17
CA VAL A 238 -16.00 -6.89 -0.22
C VAL A 238 -16.14 -5.97 0.99
N CYS A 239 -16.61 -6.52 2.11
CA CYS A 239 -16.89 -5.77 3.34
C CYS A 239 -16.07 -6.32 4.51
N ILE A 240 -14.92 -5.69 4.78
CA ILE A 240 -13.96 -6.06 5.83
C ILE A 240 -13.88 -4.90 6.81
N SER A 241 -14.85 -4.85 7.73
CA SER A 241 -15.04 -3.76 8.67
C SER A 241 -16.02 -4.17 9.76
N GLN A 242 -15.99 -3.56 10.95
CA GLN A 242 -16.90 -3.89 12.05
C GLN A 242 -18.39 -3.92 11.67
N ASN A 243 -18.80 -3.11 10.68
CA ASN A 243 -20.18 -3.05 10.18
C ASN A 243 -20.39 -3.88 8.89
N SER A 244 -19.61 -4.95 8.67
CA SER A 244 -19.54 -5.66 7.39
C SER A 244 -20.90 -6.11 6.87
N ALA A 245 -21.74 -6.71 7.73
CA ALA A 245 -23.05 -7.22 7.32
C ALA A 245 -23.99 -6.10 6.85
N SER A 246 -24.06 -4.97 7.58
CA SER A 246 -24.84 -3.81 7.16
C SER A 246 -24.30 -3.22 5.85
N ARG A 247 -22.97 -3.14 5.69
CA ARG A 247 -22.34 -2.65 4.46
C ARG A 247 -22.60 -3.56 3.26
N ALA A 248 -22.60 -4.87 3.48
CA ALA A 248 -22.90 -5.86 2.45
C ALA A 248 -24.37 -5.77 2.03
N MET A 249 -25.30 -5.62 2.98
CA MET A 249 -26.72 -5.40 2.66
C MET A 249 -26.95 -4.11 1.85
N ASP A 250 -26.35 -2.99 2.28
CA ASP A 250 -26.42 -1.73 1.53
C ASP A 250 -25.89 -1.88 0.09
N ALA A 251 -24.77 -2.61 -0.08
CA ALA A 251 -24.17 -2.87 -1.39
C ALA A 251 -25.05 -3.78 -2.27
N GLN A 252 -25.63 -4.83 -1.69
CA GLN A 252 -26.57 -5.72 -2.39
C GLN A 252 -27.80 -4.96 -2.86
N ALA A 253 -28.38 -4.11 -2.00
CA ALA A 253 -29.52 -3.27 -2.35
C ALA A 253 -29.18 -2.30 -3.49
N ALA A 254 -28.01 -1.64 -3.42
CA ALA A 254 -27.52 -0.76 -4.47
C ALA A 254 -27.33 -1.50 -5.81
N ALA A 255 -26.71 -2.68 -5.77
CA ALA A 255 -26.48 -3.51 -6.96
C ALA A 255 -27.77 -4.10 -7.55
N ALA A 256 -28.79 -4.38 -6.74
CA ALA A 256 -30.07 -4.89 -7.21
C ALA A 256 -30.95 -3.81 -7.84
N ALA A 257 -30.98 -2.61 -7.24
CA ALA A 257 -31.90 -1.55 -7.63
C ALA A 257 -31.28 -0.48 -8.56
N GLY A 258 -29.96 -0.39 -8.64
CA GLY A 258 -29.26 0.68 -9.39
C GLY A 258 -29.43 2.07 -8.78
N THR A 259 -29.85 2.13 -7.51
CA THR A 259 -30.01 3.36 -6.71
C THR A 259 -29.80 3.05 -5.24
N HIS A 260 -29.08 3.91 -4.52
CA HIS A 260 -28.90 3.82 -3.08
C HIS A 260 -28.40 5.14 -2.49
N ALA A 261 -28.80 5.47 -1.25
CA ALA A 261 -28.42 6.73 -0.61
C ALA A 261 -26.90 6.84 -0.31
N ARG A 262 -26.21 5.71 -0.20
CA ARG A 262 -24.80 5.60 0.21
C ARG A 262 -23.85 5.21 -0.92
N TYR A 263 -24.34 5.02 -2.13
CA TYR A 263 -23.52 4.63 -3.28
C TYR A 263 -23.85 5.48 -4.49
N GLN A 264 -22.83 5.86 -5.25
CA GLN A 264 -22.98 6.51 -6.55
C GLN A 264 -23.23 5.45 -7.61
N VAL A 265 -24.49 5.02 -7.74
CA VAL A 265 -24.93 4.00 -8.71
C VAL A 265 -25.99 4.59 -9.65
N ASN A 266 -26.09 4.00 -10.83
CA ASN A 266 -27.14 4.28 -11.80
C ASN A 266 -27.75 2.98 -12.37
N ALA A 267 -28.73 3.10 -13.27
CA ALA A 267 -29.37 1.94 -13.91
C ALA A 267 -28.38 1.02 -14.67
N GLY A 268 -27.26 1.58 -15.13
CA GLY A 268 -26.13 0.88 -15.74
C GLY A 268 -25.22 0.16 -14.74
N ASP A 269 -25.56 0.13 -13.44
CA ASP A 269 -24.83 -0.60 -12.40
C ASP A 269 -25.66 -1.73 -11.78
N ILE A 270 -26.87 -1.96 -12.29
CA ILE A 270 -27.70 -3.10 -11.87
C ILE A 270 -26.99 -4.41 -12.21
N CYS A 271 -26.94 -5.31 -11.24
CA CYS A 271 -26.32 -6.62 -11.30
C CYS A 271 -27.35 -7.74 -11.12
N SER A 272 -27.15 -8.88 -11.81
CA SER A 272 -27.99 -10.07 -11.65
C SER A 272 -27.60 -10.92 -10.45
N THR A 273 -26.30 -11.04 -10.19
CA THR A 273 -25.77 -11.82 -9.06
C THR A 273 -24.64 -11.06 -8.36
N ALA A 274 -24.34 -11.46 -7.13
CA ALA A 274 -23.24 -10.94 -6.34
C ALA A 274 -22.38 -12.06 -5.76
N LEU A 275 -21.07 -11.89 -5.77
CA LEU A 275 -20.16 -12.58 -4.87
C LEU A 275 -19.92 -11.67 -3.65
N VAL A 276 -20.42 -12.10 -2.49
CA VAL A 276 -20.37 -11.34 -1.24
C VAL A 276 -19.31 -11.94 -0.34
N ILE A 277 -18.37 -11.11 0.09
CA ILE A 277 -17.30 -11.42 1.01
C ILE A 277 -17.41 -10.47 2.19
N GLU A 278 -17.70 -11.01 3.37
CA GLU A 278 -17.86 -10.20 4.57
C GLU A 278 -17.13 -10.78 5.78
N CYS A 279 -16.59 -9.88 6.60
CA CYS A 279 -15.99 -10.22 7.88
C CYS A 279 -16.00 -8.99 8.81
N PRO A 280 -16.69 -9.05 9.97
CA PRO A 280 -16.79 -7.92 10.88
C PRO A 280 -15.46 -7.62 11.60
N ASP A 281 -14.81 -8.65 12.11
CA ASP A 281 -13.57 -8.55 12.90
C ASP A 281 -12.43 -9.30 12.21
N PHE A 282 -11.91 -8.68 11.15
CA PHE A 282 -10.84 -9.30 10.38
C PHE A 282 -9.50 -9.24 11.13
N PRO A 283 -8.72 -10.34 11.18
CA PRO A 283 -7.46 -10.38 11.90
C PRO A 283 -6.47 -9.31 11.42
N ASN A 284 -5.76 -8.70 12.37
CA ASN A 284 -4.68 -7.77 12.09
C ASN A 284 -3.36 -8.51 11.71
N ASP A 285 -3.41 -9.35 10.68
CA ASP A 285 -2.29 -10.19 10.22
C ASP A 285 -2.11 -10.08 8.69
N HIS A 286 -0.90 -9.73 8.24
CA HIS A 286 -0.55 -9.67 6.81
C HIS A 286 -0.91 -10.96 6.06
N ARG A 287 -0.72 -12.13 6.69
CA ARG A 287 -1.03 -13.44 6.08
C ARG A 287 -2.51 -13.60 5.80
N ALA A 288 -3.36 -13.12 6.71
CA ALA A 288 -4.80 -13.13 6.54
C ALA A 288 -5.22 -12.22 5.39
N TYR A 289 -4.68 -10.99 5.29
CA TYR A 289 -4.99 -10.07 4.19
C TYR A 289 -4.55 -10.61 2.81
N ASN A 290 -3.36 -11.20 2.71
CA ASN A 290 -2.87 -11.78 1.47
C ASN A 290 -3.70 -13.00 1.03
N GLU A 291 -4.07 -13.87 1.97
CA GLU A 291 -4.94 -15.00 1.67
C GLU A 291 -6.37 -14.55 1.30
N LEU A 292 -6.91 -13.53 1.97
CA LEU A 292 -8.20 -12.94 1.61
C LEU A 292 -8.18 -12.41 0.18
N LEU A 293 -7.15 -11.65 -0.19
CA LEU A 293 -6.99 -11.14 -1.55
C LEU A 293 -6.93 -12.29 -2.57
N LYS A 294 -6.12 -13.31 -2.30
CA LYS A 294 -6.00 -14.50 -3.15
C LYS A 294 -7.35 -15.21 -3.33
N ARG A 295 -8.08 -15.48 -2.24
CA ARG A 295 -9.41 -16.12 -2.32
C ARG A 295 -10.43 -15.23 -3.01
N THR A 296 -10.37 -13.92 -2.81
CA THR A 296 -11.24 -12.95 -3.51
C THR A 296 -11.04 -13.03 -5.02
N LEU A 297 -9.79 -13.02 -5.48
CA LEU A 297 -9.48 -13.11 -6.91
C LEU A 297 -9.90 -14.47 -7.50
N GLN A 298 -9.62 -15.58 -6.81
CA GLN A 298 -10.00 -16.92 -7.24
C GLN A 298 -11.52 -17.12 -7.27
N GLY A 299 -12.21 -16.72 -6.21
CA GLY A 299 -13.67 -16.78 -6.11
C GLY A 299 -14.33 -15.92 -7.18
N TRP A 300 -13.80 -14.71 -7.42
CA TRP A 300 -14.32 -13.82 -8.44
C TRP A 300 -14.13 -14.36 -9.86
N ALA A 301 -12.93 -14.84 -10.18
CA ALA A 301 -12.67 -15.47 -11.48
C ALA A 301 -13.58 -16.70 -11.70
N SER A 302 -13.76 -17.52 -10.66
CA SER A 302 -14.62 -18.71 -10.72
C SER A 302 -16.09 -18.30 -10.94
N HIS A 303 -16.58 -17.33 -10.20
CA HIS A 303 -17.93 -16.77 -10.33
C HIS A 303 -18.19 -16.26 -11.75
N LEU A 304 -17.31 -15.41 -12.27
CA LEU A 304 -17.46 -14.86 -13.63
C LEU A 304 -17.35 -15.93 -14.71
N SER A 305 -16.47 -16.94 -14.54
CA SER A 305 -16.35 -18.02 -15.52
C SER A 305 -17.63 -18.86 -15.62
N SER A 306 -18.28 -19.12 -14.47
CA SER A 306 -19.57 -19.79 -14.40
C SER A 306 -20.67 -18.97 -15.09
N MET A 307 -20.70 -17.66 -14.89
CA MET A 307 -21.71 -16.78 -15.50
C MET A 307 -21.52 -16.60 -17.00
N ASN A 308 -20.26 -16.49 -17.47
CA ASN A 308 -19.93 -16.41 -18.89
C ASN A 308 -20.42 -17.67 -19.65
N ALA A 309 -20.21 -18.85 -19.07
CA ALA A 309 -20.71 -20.11 -19.64
C ALA A 309 -22.25 -20.15 -19.73
N ALA A 310 -22.95 -19.48 -18.82
CA ALA A 310 -24.42 -19.42 -18.81
C ALA A 310 -25.00 -18.38 -19.79
N HIS A 311 -24.34 -17.24 -20.00
CA HIS A 311 -24.88 -16.10 -20.77
C HIS A 311 -24.30 -15.96 -22.19
N GLY A 312 -23.20 -16.63 -22.52
CA GLY A 312 -22.58 -16.58 -23.85
C GLY A 312 -22.03 -15.21 -24.26
N SER A 313 -21.87 -14.29 -23.30
CA SER A 313 -21.27 -12.96 -23.50
C SER A 313 -20.28 -12.64 -22.38
N VAL A 314 -19.36 -11.70 -22.61
CA VAL A 314 -18.35 -11.34 -21.61
C VAL A 314 -19.03 -10.68 -20.40
N PRO A 315 -18.87 -11.22 -19.18
CA PRO A 315 -19.53 -10.67 -18.01
C PRO A 315 -18.88 -9.36 -17.56
N GLU A 316 -19.70 -8.41 -17.10
CA GLU A 316 -19.25 -7.14 -16.54
C GLU A 316 -19.21 -7.19 -15.00
N GLY A 317 -18.19 -6.58 -14.39
CA GLY A 317 -18.04 -6.52 -12.93
C GLY A 317 -18.38 -5.17 -12.32
N ARG A 318 -18.97 -5.16 -11.12
CA ARG A 318 -19.10 -3.98 -10.26
C ARG A 318 -18.53 -4.27 -8.87
N LEU A 319 -17.50 -3.55 -8.46
CA LEU A 319 -16.88 -3.69 -7.14
C LEU A 319 -17.50 -2.71 -6.15
N PHE A 320 -18.12 -3.23 -5.12
CA PHE A 320 -18.55 -2.50 -3.93
C PHE A 320 -17.60 -2.88 -2.79
N ILE A 321 -16.89 -1.90 -2.23
CA ILE A 321 -15.85 -2.19 -1.24
C ILE A 321 -15.98 -1.31 -0.01
N SER A 322 -15.91 -1.95 1.16
CA SER A 322 -15.79 -1.35 2.48
C SER A 322 -14.71 -2.10 3.23
N ALA A 323 -13.45 -1.77 2.95
CA ALA A 323 -12.28 -2.49 3.44
C ALA A 323 -11.08 -1.53 3.53
N PRO A 324 -9.93 -1.97 4.08
CA PRO A 324 -8.68 -1.22 4.03
C PRO A 324 -8.29 -0.70 2.63
N THR A 325 -7.73 0.51 2.55
CA THR A 325 -7.33 1.14 1.28
C THR A 325 -6.23 0.37 0.56
N SER A 326 -5.37 -0.32 1.31
CA SER A 326 -4.37 -1.25 0.79
C SER A 326 -5.00 -2.41 0.00
N LEU A 327 -6.13 -2.94 0.47
CA LEU A 327 -6.88 -3.99 -0.23
C LEU A 327 -7.52 -3.45 -1.51
N ALA A 328 -8.11 -2.25 -1.47
CA ALA A 328 -8.67 -1.61 -2.65
C ALA A 328 -7.60 -1.39 -3.74
N PHE A 329 -6.43 -0.87 -3.36
CA PHE A 329 -5.30 -0.71 -4.26
C PHE A 329 -4.86 -2.05 -4.87
N ALA A 330 -4.67 -3.07 -4.05
CA ALA A 330 -4.24 -4.39 -4.51
C ALA A 330 -5.26 -5.05 -5.46
N LEU A 331 -6.56 -4.91 -5.19
CA LEU A 331 -7.61 -5.38 -6.10
C LEU A 331 -7.57 -4.63 -7.44
N GLY A 332 -7.34 -3.31 -7.42
CA GLY A 332 -7.14 -2.52 -8.63
C GLY A 332 -5.98 -3.03 -9.48
N SER A 333 -4.87 -3.38 -8.83
CA SER A 333 -3.66 -3.90 -9.47
C SER A 333 -3.82 -5.30 -10.07
N LEU A 334 -4.67 -6.15 -9.47
CA LEU A 334 -4.73 -7.58 -9.80
C LEU A 334 -5.99 -8.01 -10.56
N LEU A 335 -7.08 -7.24 -10.50
CA LEU A 335 -8.30 -7.60 -11.23
C LEU A 335 -8.09 -7.42 -12.74
N PRO A 336 -8.45 -8.42 -13.58
CA PRO A 336 -8.19 -8.37 -15.02
C PRO A 336 -8.89 -7.22 -15.74
N LEU A 337 -8.19 -6.52 -16.65
CA LEU A 337 -8.79 -5.47 -17.49
C LEU A 337 -9.89 -5.98 -18.42
N GLY A 338 -9.74 -7.22 -18.90
CA GLY A 338 -10.69 -7.83 -19.84
C GLY A 338 -12.09 -8.02 -19.28
N LEU A 339 -12.27 -7.95 -17.96
CA LEU A 339 -13.54 -8.24 -17.27
C LEU A 339 -14.30 -6.97 -16.82
N ARG A 340 -13.96 -5.78 -17.36
CA ARG A 340 -14.62 -4.48 -17.11
C ARG A 340 -15.12 -4.29 -15.67
N THR A 341 -14.31 -4.66 -14.67
CA THR A 341 -14.74 -4.53 -13.29
C THR A 341 -14.56 -3.09 -12.84
N GLU A 342 -15.67 -2.37 -12.70
CA GLU A 342 -15.70 -0.97 -12.30
C GLU A 342 -15.96 -0.86 -10.80
N ILE A 343 -15.20 0.00 -10.11
CA ILE A 343 -15.45 0.28 -8.69
C ILE A 343 -16.62 1.26 -8.57
N ILE A 344 -17.51 0.99 -7.62
CA ILE A 344 -18.63 1.86 -7.28
C ILE A 344 -18.26 2.67 -6.04
N SER A 345 -18.40 3.99 -6.16
CA SER A 345 -18.05 4.92 -5.10
C SER A 345 -19.09 4.90 -3.98
N TYR A 346 -18.61 4.80 -2.75
CA TYR A 346 -19.40 5.06 -1.56
C TYR A 346 -19.53 6.59 -1.37
N VAL A 347 -20.71 7.09 -1.00
CA VAL A 347 -21.03 8.54 -0.85
C VAL A 347 -20.73 9.06 0.55
#